data_AF-A0A482V440-F1
#
_entry.id   AF-A0A482V440-F1
#
_cell.length_a   1.000
_cell.length_b   1.000
_cell.length_c   1.000
_cell.angle_alpha   90.00
_cell.angle_beta   90.00
_cell.angle_gamma   90.00
#
_symmetry.space_group_name_H-M   'P 1'
#
loop_
_entity.id
_entity.type
_entity.pdbx_description
1 polymer ?
#
loop_
_entity_poly.entity_id
_entity_poly.type
_entity_poly.pdbx_seq_one_letter_code
_entity_poly.pdbx_strand_id
1 'polypeptide(L)'
;MVAGKPYYDSTDGFYKQRMAIYGGHRLWHGYSQENSQDNNWSNYTTRPRGGYLDDLWIYTKYLDYSNPGEGYKTNNGLWQLKTAKEQCFPSPGISWDTRNQISCTTIAPTSRAGHGSAFDDSRDIVWIFGGYSIYYPYLSTDGIGSGPGPTSVGSGGFVPYPGFDYFRNDLWYYNLSSSLWIQVEIPEDSPKPDPRMDMIFLLLGDVIFMHGKCHIVLPPVLPY
;
A
#
# COMPACT_ATOMS: atom_id res chain seq x y z
N MET A 1 7.35 2.95 -2.68
CA MET A 1 8.07 4.14 -2.17
C MET A 1 8.52 4.94 -3.37
N VAL A 2 8.32 6.26 -3.35
CA VAL A 2 8.73 7.13 -4.46
C VAL A 2 9.09 8.53 -3.96
N ALA A 3 10.13 9.11 -4.54
CA ALA A 3 10.55 10.48 -4.26
C ALA A 3 10.04 11.45 -5.34
N GLY A 4 9.55 12.60 -4.90
CA GLY A 4 9.30 13.75 -5.75
C GLY A 4 10.60 14.51 -6.07
N LYS A 5 10.48 15.51 -6.93
CA LYS A 5 11.55 16.43 -7.31
C LYS A 5 11.90 17.35 -6.14
N PRO A 6 13.19 17.73 -6.00
CA PRO A 6 13.57 18.83 -5.13
C PRO A 6 12.82 20.12 -5.47
N TYR A 7 12.42 20.88 -4.46
CA TYR A 7 11.81 22.19 -4.62
C TYR A 7 12.36 23.19 -3.60
N TYR A 8 12.27 24.48 -3.91
CA TYR A 8 12.61 25.56 -2.99
C TYR A 8 11.38 26.00 -2.23
N ASP A 9 11.44 26.03 -0.90
CA ASP A 9 10.38 26.53 -0.05
C ASP A 9 10.69 27.96 0.39
N SER A 10 9.93 28.93 -0.13
CA SER A 10 10.14 30.34 0.18
C SER A 10 9.73 30.73 1.59
N THR A 11 8.99 29.88 2.31
CA THR A 11 8.50 30.20 3.67
C THR A 11 9.61 30.13 4.70
N ASP A 12 10.55 29.19 4.53
CA ASP A 12 11.72 29.04 5.40
C ASP A 12 13.05 29.21 4.67
N GLY A 13 13.03 29.34 3.34
CA GLY A 13 14.19 29.63 2.52
C GLY A 13 15.08 28.43 2.24
N PHE A 14 14.58 27.21 2.40
CA PHE A 14 15.35 25.96 2.21
C PHE A 14 14.88 25.14 1.01
N TYR A 15 15.81 24.41 0.41
CA TYR A 15 15.47 23.36 -0.54
C TYR A 15 15.00 22.11 0.20
N LYS A 16 13.97 21.45 -0.33
CA LYS A 16 13.35 20.26 0.27
C LYS A 16 13.07 19.22 -0.79
N GLN A 17 12.95 17.97 -0.36
CA GLN A 17 12.45 16.87 -1.18
C GLN A 17 11.43 16.06 -0.39
N ARG A 18 10.36 15.65 -1.07
CA ARG A 18 9.33 14.78 -0.48
C ARG A 18 9.48 13.36 -0.97
N MET A 19 9.20 12.42 -0.08
CA MET A 19 9.15 11.01 -0.38
C MET A 19 7.84 10.44 0.15
N ALA A 20 7.10 9.75 -0.71
CA ALA A 20 5.90 9.03 -0.36
C ALA A 20 6.20 7.55 -0.12
N ILE A 21 5.68 7.04 0.99
CA ILE A 21 5.70 5.62 1.35
C ILE A 21 4.26 5.21 1.59
N TYR A 22 3.76 4.29 0.77
CA TYR A 22 2.47 3.68 0.99
C TYR A 22 2.66 2.19 1.23
N GLY A 23 1.84 1.62 2.10
CA GLY A 23 1.71 0.19 2.29
C GLY A 23 3.02 -0.52 2.65
N GLY A 24 3.21 -1.71 2.08
CA GLY A 24 4.30 -2.62 2.45
C GLY A 24 3.81 -3.74 3.36
N HIS A 25 4.76 -4.46 3.95
CA HIS A 25 4.47 -5.67 4.71
C HIS A 25 5.32 -5.75 5.98
N ARG A 26 4.68 -6.04 7.12
CA ARG A 26 5.34 -6.24 8.41
C ARG A 26 5.22 -7.70 8.84
N LEU A 27 6.37 -8.40 8.94
CA LEU A 27 6.49 -9.83 9.30
C LEU A 27 6.11 -10.17 10.75
N TRP A 28 6.16 -9.20 11.66
CA TRP A 28 5.89 -9.43 13.08
C TRP A 28 4.42 -9.12 13.41
N HIS A 29 3.51 -9.92 12.87
CA HIS A 29 2.08 -9.85 13.14
C HIS A 29 1.77 -10.74 14.32
N GLY A 30 1.67 -10.18 15.53
CA GLY A 30 1.16 -10.93 16.67
C GLY A 30 1.83 -12.28 16.94
N TYR A 31 2.99 -12.66 16.36
CA TYR A 31 3.71 -13.87 16.76
C TYR A 31 4.61 -13.50 17.93
N SER A 32 3.95 -13.12 19.02
CA SER A 32 4.56 -12.93 20.33
C SER A 32 4.07 -14.05 21.24
N GLN A 33 4.77 -14.31 22.33
CA GLN A 33 4.36 -15.39 23.25
C GLN A 33 2.96 -15.14 23.83
N GLU A 34 2.51 -13.88 23.84
CA GLU A 34 1.21 -13.45 24.37
C GLU A 34 0.07 -13.53 23.33
N ASN A 35 0.33 -14.05 22.14
CA ASN A 35 -0.64 -14.24 21.07
C ASN A 35 -0.69 -15.70 20.65
N SER A 36 -1.91 -16.21 20.47
CA SER A 36 -2.18 -17.60 20.15
C SER A 36 -3.44 -17.70 19.28
N GLN A 37 -3.76 -18.91 18.85
CA GLN A 37 -5.05 -19.20 18.23
C GLN A 37 -6.22 -18.82 19.14
N ASP A 38 -6.07 -18.99 20.47
CA ASP A 38 -7.14 -18.74 21.45
C ASP A 38 -7.54 -17.27 21.54
N ASN A 39 -6.58 -16.36 21.32
CA ASN A 39 -6.86 -14.93 21.24
C ASN A 39 -6.91 -14.39 19.82
N ASN A 40 -6.97 -15.28 18.83
CA ASN A 40 -7.04 -14.94 17.41
C ASN A 40 -5.97 -13.91 16.98
N TRP A 41 -4.77 -14.01 17.57
CA TRP A 41 -3.66 -13.08 17.36
C TRP A 41 -4.04 -11.58 17.51
N SER A 42 -5.00 -11.28 18.39
CA SER A 42 -5.56 -9.93 18.54
C SER A 42 -4.89 -9.09 19.64
N ASN A 43 -3.81 -9.56 20.26
CA ASN A 43 -3.06 -8.81 21.26
C ASN A 43 -1.98 -7.95 20.60
N TYR A 44 -2.14 -6.63 20.68
CA TYR A 44 -1.21 -5.66 20.08
C TYR A 44 -0.48 -4.80 21.12
N THR A 45 -0.54 -5.19 22.40
CA THR A 45 0.03 -4.40 23.50
C THR A 45 1.56 -4.34 23.42
N THR A 46 2.20 -5.46 23.08
CA THR A 46 3.67 -5.58 23.02
C THR A 46 4.22 -5.41 21.61
N ARG A 47 3.41 -5.66 20.57
CA ARG A 47 3.81 -5.58 19.17
C ARG A 47 2.72 -4.93 18.32
N PRO A 48 3.06 -4.08 17.35
CA PRO A 48 2.09 -3.47 16.47
C PRO A 48 1.42 -4.53 15.58
N ARG A 49 0.23 -4.20 15.08
CA ARG A 49 -0.45 -5.01 14.07
C ARG A 49 0.47 -5.24 12.87
N GLY A 50 0.70 -6.49 12.51
CA GLY A 50 1.46 -6.84 11.30
C GLY A 50 0.54 -7.06 10.11
N GLY A 51 1.15 -7.48 9.00
CA GLY A 51 0.45 -7.79 7.75
C GLY A 51 0.77 -6.75 6.69
N TYR A 52 -0.09 -6.69 5.67
CA TYR A 52 -0.03 -5.63 4.68
C TYR A 52 -0.52 -4.33 5.29
N LEU A 53 0.17 -3.25 4.94
CA LEU A 53 -0.16 -1.91 5.37
C LEU A 53 -0.90 -1.16 4.24
N ASP A 54 -1.66 -0.14 4.62
CA ASP A 54 -2.43 0.77 3.77
C ASP A 54 -2.25 2.25 4.18
N ASP A 55 -1.29 2.54 5.05
CA ASP A 55 -0.98 3.90 5.48
C ASP A 55 -0.09 4.61 4.45
N LEU A 56 -0.35 5.90 4.24
CA LEU A 56 0.47 6.78 3.42
C LEU A 56 1.27 7.73 4.31
N TRP A 57 2.60 7.65 4.22
CA TRP A 57 3.52 8.54 4.88
C TRP A 57 4.24 9.43 3.87
N ILE A 58 4.37 10.71 4.22
CA ILE A 58 5.23 11.66 3.52
C ILE A 58 6.40 12.00 4.42
N TYR A 59 7.61 11.76 3.93
CA TYR A 59 8.82 12.26 4.52
C TYR A 59 9.32 13.47 3.75
N THR A 60 9.40 14.62 4.41
CA THR A 60 9.98 15.84 3.85
C THR A 60 11.39 15.99 4.39
N LYS A 61 12.38 15.83 3.52
CA LYS A 61 13.80 15.98 3.83
C LYS A 61 14.28 17.38 3.46
N TYR A 62 15.05 18.03 4.34
CA TYR A 62 15.77 19.25 4.00
C TYR A 62 17.01 18.91 3.18
N LEU A 63 17.23 19.65 2.10
CA LEU A 63 18.36 19.49 1.21
C LEU A 63 19.35 20.62 1.47
N ASP A 64 20.58 20.23 1.81
CA ASP A 64 21.72 21.13 1.85
C ASP A 64 22.68 20.76 0.73
N TYR A 65 22.98 21.74 -0.12
CA TYR A 65 23.99 21.61 -1.17
C TYR A 65 25.35 22.16 -0.73
N SER A 66 25.45 22.68 0.49
CA SER A 66 26.67 23.18 1.11
C SER A 66 27.48 22.06 1.79
N ASN A 67 28.75 22.34 2.08
CA ASN A 67 29.62 21.41 2.78
C ASN A 67 29.14 21.15 4.22
N PRO A 68 29.33 19.94 4.77
CA PRO A 68 28.96 19.63 6.15
C PRO A 68 29.62 20.58 7.16
N GLY A 69 28.83 21.14 8.09
CA GLY A 69 29.28 22.13 9.07
C GLY A 69 28.13 22.68 9.92
N GLU A 70 28.38 23.77 10.65
CA GLU A 70 27.34 24.48 11.41
C GLU A 70 26.25 24.99 10.47
N GLY A 71 25.01 24.51 10.64
CA GLY A 71 23.89 24.80 9.75
C GLY A 71 23.57 23.72 8.70
N TYR A 72 24.29 22.60 8.67
CA TYR A 72 23.95 21.44 7.84
C TYR A 72 22.73 20.69 8.41
N LYS A 73 21.66 20.61 7.64
CA LYS A 73 20.32 20.11 7.98
C LYS A 73 19.99 18.78 7.29
N THR A 74 20.95 18.02 6.77
CA THR A 74 20.63 16.73 6.10
C THR A 74 19.88 15.74 7.00
N ASN A 75 20.03 15.87 8.32
CA ASN A 75 19.34 15.04 9.32
C ASN A 75 17.97 15.60 9.70
N ASN A 76 17.65 16.81 9.25
CA ASN A 76 16.36 17.42 9.46
C ASN A 76 15.41 16.84 8.42
N GLY A 77 14.37 16.19 8.90
CA GLY A 77 13.24 15.80 8.09
C GLY A 77 12.00 15.63 8.94
N LEU A 78 10.86 15.72 8.30
CA LEU A 78 9.57 15.63 8.95
C LEU A 78 8.78 14.46 8.37
N TRP A 79 8.37 13.55 9.24
CA TRP A 79 7.41 12.50 8.91
C TRP A 79 6.00 13.02 9.11
N GLN A 80 5.14 12.80 8.12
CA GLN A 80 3.73 13.13 8.20
C GLN A 80 2.89 11.94 7.71
N LEU A 81 2.05 11.41 8.59
CA LEU A 81 0.99 10.47 8.20
C LEU A 81 -0.09 11.24 7.44
N LYS A 82 -0.45 10.75 6.25
CA LYS A 82 -1.53 11.27 5.41
C LYS A 82 -2.72 10.33 5.51
N THR A 83 -3.70 10.71 6.32
CA THR A 83 -4.95 9.98 6.44
C THR A 83 -5.87 10.29 5.27
N ALA A 84 -6.62 9.29 4.84
CA ALA A 84 -7.66 9.46 3.84
C ALA A 84 -8.84 10.20 4.46
N LYS A 85 -9.30 11.26 3.81
CA LYS A 85 -10.51 11.97 4.21
C LYS A 85 -11.75 11.17 3.77
N GLU A 86 -12.75 11.13 4.63
CA GLU A 86 -14.04 10.51 4.31
C GLU A 86 -14.75 11.23 3.17
N GLN A 87 -15.45 10.45 2.35
CA GLN A 87 -16.32 10.92 1.29
C GLN A 87 -17.76 10.62 1.66
N CYS A 88 -18.62 11.64 1.59
CA CYS A 88 -20.01 11.57 2.01
C CYS A 88 -20.92 11.59 0.79
N PHE A 89 -21.82 10.61 0.71
CA PHE A 89 -22.76 10.44 -0.38
C PHE A 89 -24.19 10.43 0.15
N PRO A 90 -25.16 11.00 -0.58
CA PRO A 90 -26.57 10.78 -0.29
C PRO A 90 -26.86 9.28 -0.31
N SER A 91 -27.37 8.77 0.80
CA SER A 91 -27.74 7.36 0.96
C SER A 91 -29.18 7.30 1.50
N PRO A 92 -30.17 7.76 0.71
CA PRO A 92 -31.55 7.76 1.14
C PRO A 92 -32.05 6.33 1.34
N GLY A 93 -32.71 6.08 2.46
CA GLY A 93 -33.46 4.85 2.67
C GLY A 93 -34.80 4.84 1.91
N ILE A 94 -35.56 3.76 2.09
CA ILE A 94 -36.84 3.56 1.39
C ILE A 94 -37.94 4.48 1.93
N SER A 95 -37.90 4.87 3.21
CA SER A 95 -38.93 5.71 3.82
C SER A 95 -38.68 7.21 3.57
N TRP A 96 -39.76 7.99 3.52
CA TRP A 96 -39.70 9.44 3.29
C TRP A 96 -38.82 10.18 4.32
N ASP A 97 -38.79 9.69 5.55
CA ASP A 97 -38.01 10.26 6.66
C ASP A 97 -36.50 10.07 6.46
N THR A 98 -36.10 9.08 5.66
CA THR A 98 -34.69 8.75 5.39
C THR A 98 -34.13 9.40 4.11
N ARG A 99 -34.91 10.24 3.42
CA ARG A 99 -34.53 10.81 2.11
C ARG A 99 -33.31 11.74 2.13
N ASN A 100 -32.99 12.32 3.29
CA ASN A 100 -31.86 13.22 3.49
C ASN A 100 -30.69 12.53 4.23
N GLN A 101 -30.70 11.20 4.35
CA GLN A 101 -29.59 10.48 4.98
C GLN A 101 -28.34 10.59 4.12
N ILE A 102 -27.22 10.86 4.79
CA ILE A 102 -25.89 10.94 4.21
C ILE A 102 -25.06 9.83 4.86
N SER A 103 -24.39 9.03 4.05
CA SER A 103 -23.44 8.02 4.49
C SER A 103 -22.04 8.45 4.10
N CYS A 104 -21.12 8.48 5.08
CA CYS A 104 -19.73 8.84 4.87
C CYS A 104 -18.87 7.58 4.98
N THR A 105 -17.99 7.37 4.01
CA THR A 105 -17.06 6.24 4.02
C THR A 105 -15.69 6.69 3.55
N THR A 106 -14.66 6.04 4.07
CA THR A 106 -13.30 6.24 3.58
C THR A 106 -13.08 5.31 2.39
N ILE A 107 -12.94 5.90 1.21
CA ILE A 107 -12.54 5.19 0.00
C ILE A 107 -11.02 5.25 -0.07
N ALA A 108 -10.36 4.09 -0.13
CA ALA A 108 -8.90 3.97 -0.20
C ALA A 108 -8.50 2.63 -0.84
N PRO A 109 -7.30 2.54 -1.44
CA PRO A 109 -6.76 1.26 -1.87
C PRO A 109 -6.59 0.31 -0.69
N THR A 110 -6.88 -0.97 -0.92
CA THR A 110 -6.65 -2.02 0.09
C THR A 110 -5.17 -2.13 0.45
N SER A 111 -4.87 -2.60 1.67
CA SER A 111 -3.50 -2.90 2.09
C SER A 111 -2.79 -3.84 1.12
N ARG A 112 -1.52 -3.54 0.80
CA ARG A 112 -0.74 -4.22 -0.24
C ARG A 112 0.76 -3.96 -0.16
N ALA A 113 1.56 -4.85 -0.74
CA ALA A 113 2.99 -4.66 -0.98
C ALA A 113 3.33 -4.88 -2.46
N GLY A 114 4.57 -4.60 -2.86
CA GLY A 114 5.05 -4.79 -4.24
C GLY A 114 4.30 -3.97 -5.31
N HIS A 115 3.56 -2.94 -4.92
CA HIS A 115 2.87 -2.06 -5.86
C HIS A 115 3.84 -1.09 -6.53
N GLY A 116 3.49 -0.64 -7.73
CA GLY A 116 4.18 0.46 -8.40
C GLY A 116 3.71 1.79 -7.83
N SER A 117 4.61 2.74 -7.62
CA SER A 117 4.27 4.08 -7.12
C SER A 117 5.01 5.18 -7.87
N ALA A 118 4.32 6.27 -8.22
CA ALA A 118 4.92 7.45 -8.83
C ALA A 118 4.51 8.74 -8.09
N PHE A 119 5.42 9.71 -7.96
CA PHE A 119 5.11 11.02 -7.38
C PHE A 119 4.94 12.03 -8.51
N ASP A 120 3.79 12.70 -8.56
CA ASP A 120 3.51 13.81 -9.47
C ASP A 120 3.59 15.13 -8.70
N ASP A 121 4.77 15.76 -8.71
CA ASP A 121 4.98 17.04 -8.04
C ASP A 121 4.16 18.18 -8.66
N SER A 122 3.87 18.09 -9.96
CA SER A 122 3.16 19.16 -10.68
C SER A 122 1.69 19.25 -10.27
N ARG A 123 1.11 18.10 -9.90
CA ARG A 123 -0.29 17.98 -9.47
C ARG A 123 -0.46 17.73 -7.97
N ASP A 124 0.65 17.59 -7.25
CA ASP A 124 0.69 17.24 -5.82
C ASP A 124 -0.05 15.90 -5.53
N ILE A 125 0.28 14.88 -6.33
CA ILE A 125 -0.40 13.59 -6.32
C ILE A 125 0.59 12.43 -6.17
N VAL A 126 0.18 11.36 -5.48
CA VAL A 126 0.90 10.08 -5.42
C VAL A 126 0.08 9.01 -6.13
N TRP A 127 0.64 8.45 -7.20
CA TRP A 127 0.05 7.34 -7.97
C TRP A 127 0.45 6.00 -7.38
N ILE A 128 -0.48 5.04 -7.41
CA ILE A 128 -0.27 3.65 -7.02
C ILE A 128 -0.97 2.72 -8.02
N PHE A 129 -0.28 1.68 -8.43
CA PHE A 129 -0.85 0.65 -9.29
C PHE A 129 -0.51 -0.75 -8.77
N GLY A 130 -1.48 -1.65 -8.84
CA GLY A 130 -1.30 -3.08 -8.61
C GLY A 130 -0.73 -3.42 -7.25
N GLY A 131 0.18 -4.40 -7.22
CA GLY A 131 0.73 -4.99 -6.00
C GLY A 131 0.01 -6.28 -5.61
N TYR A 132 0.30 -6.75 -4.40
CA TYR A 132 -0.27 -7.98 -3.88
C TYR A 132 -0.67 -7.85 -2.41
N SER A 133 -1.74 -8.55 -2.04
CA SER A 133 -2.09 -8.81 -0.66
C SER A 133 -2.74 -10.18 -0.50
N ILE A 134 -2.41 -10.85 0.59
CA ILE A 134 -2.99 -12.14 0.94
C ILE A 134 -3.69 -12.04 2.28
N TYR A 135 -4.69 -12.89 2.48
CA TYR A 135 -5.39 -13.01 3.74
C TYR A 135 -4.44 -13.50 4.84
N TYR A 136 -4.61 -12.96 6.04
CA TYR A 136 -3.85 -13.30 7.23
C TYR A 136 -4.77 -13.89 8.30
N PRO A 137 -4.34 -14.90 9.11
CA PRO A 137 -3.03 -15.56 9.12
C PRO A 137 -2.72 -16.31 7.82
N TYR A 138 -1.43 -16.53 7.52
CA TYR A 138 -1.05 -17.45 6.46
C TYR A 138 -1.75 -18.77 6.76
N LEU A 139 -2.70 -19.17 5.93
CA LEU A 139 -3.41 -20.44 6.11
C LEU A 139 -2.40 -21.58 5.93
N SER A 140 -1.78 -21.99 7.03
CA SER A 140 -1.19 -23.29 7.18
C SER A 140 -2.32 -24.19 7.65
N THR A 141 -2.77 -25.11 6.81
CA THR A 141 -3.77 -26.09 7.25
C THR A 141 -3.15 -27.26 8.03
N ASP A 142 -1.81 -27.34 8.17
CA ASP A 142 -1.15 -28.57 8.62
C ASP A 142 0.35 -28.48 9.04
N GLY A 143 0.98 -27.31 9.13
CA GLY A 143 2.43 -27.19 9.36
C GLY A 143 2.93 -27.27 10.82
N ILE A 144 3.85 -28.20 11.11
CA ILE A 144 4.63 -28.35 12.36
C ILE A 144 5.51 -27.12 12.70
N GLY A 145 5.76 -26.25 11.73
CA GLY A 145 6.47 -24.97 11.90
C GLY A 145 5.67 -23.83 12.54
N SER A 146 4.49 -24.15 13.06
CA SER A 146 3.69 -23.28 13.94
C SER A 146 4.17 -23.31 15.41
N GLY A 147 5.24 -24.09 15.69
CA GLY A 147 6.01 -24.10 16.94
C GLY A 147 7.53 -24.14 16.65
N PRO A 148 8.39 -24.03 17.69
CA PRO A 148 9.82 -23.82 17.53
C PRO A 148 10.55 -25.10 17.04
N GLY A 149 10.70 -25.23 15.72
CA GLY A 149 11.64 -26.17 15.09
C GLY A 149 11.05 -27.05 13.98
N PRO A 150 11.06 -26.60 12.71
CA PRO A 150 10.60 -27.42 11.59
C PRO A 150 11.67 -27.55 10.49
N THR A 151 12.54 -28.56 10.59
CA THR A 151 13.44 -28.95 9.46
C THR A 151 13.31 -30.40 9.04
N SER A 152 12.39 -31.18 9.64
CA SER A 152 12.45 -32.65 9.50
C SER A 152 11.18 -33.35 9.07
N VAL A 153 10.07 -32.67 8.77
CA VAL A 153 8.85 -33.35 8.32
C VAL A 153 8.28 -32.66 7.10
N GLY A 154 8.36 -33.33 5.94
CA GLY A 154 7.63 -32.94 4.74
C GLY A 154 6.14 -33.08 4.99
N SER A 155 5.51 -32.03 5.52
CA SER A 155 4.07 -31.91 5.69
C SER A 155 3.54 -30.95 4.62
N GLY A 156 2.58 -31.44 3.82
CA GLY A 156 1.91 -30.68 2.78
C GLY A 156 1.46 -29.31 3.28
N GLY A 157 1.68 -28.30 2.45
CA GLY A 157 1.19 -26.94 2.68
C GLY A 157 0.14 -26.62 1.63
N PHE A 158 -0.81 -25.77 1.99
CA PHE A 158 -1.75 -25.16 1.04
C PHE A 158 -0.96 -24.48 -0.09
N VAL A 159 -1.06 -25.02 -1.29
CA VAL A 159 -0.63 -24.35 -2.52
C VAL A 159 -1.69 -23.27 -2.81
N PRO A 160 -1.35 -21.97 -2.80
CA PRO A 160 -2.32 -20.94 -3.09
C PRO A 160 -2.92 -21.19 -4.48
N TYR A 161 -4.22 -21.52 -4.50
CA TYR A 161 -4.93 -21.78 -5.75
C TYR A 161 -5.00 -20.49 -6.60
N PRO A 162 -4.96 -20.61 -7.94
CA PRO A 162 -5.08 -19.46 -8.86
C PRO A 162 -6.38 -18.65 -8.75
N GLY A 163 -7.38 -19.14 -8.01
CA GLY A 163 -8.72 -18.54 -7.94
C GLY A 163 -8.86 -17.41 -6.90
N PHE A 164 -7.84 -17.15 -6.09
CA PHE A 164 -7.88 -16.06 -5.12
C PHE A 164 -7.28 -14.78 -5.70
N ASP A 165 -8.02 -13.68 -5.54
CA ASP A 165 -7.64 -12.36 -6.01
C ASP A 165 -6.57 -11.78 -5.06
N TYR A 166 -5.31 -12.19 -5.24
CA TYR A 166 -4.18 -11.71 -4.44
C TYR A 166 -3.45 -10.54 -5.11
N PHE A 167 -3.33 -10.61 -6.43
CA PHE A 167 -2.69 -9.58 -7.22
C PHE A 167 -3.71 -8.52 -7.58
N ARG A 168 -3.28 -7.27 -7.71
CA ARG A 168 -4.15 -6.15 -8.03
C ARG A 168 -3.78 -5.57 -9.39
N ASN A 169 -4.77 -5.01 -10.09
CA ASN A 169 -4.62 -4.23 -11.33
C ASN A 169 -5.40 -2.91 -11.30
N ASP A 170 -5.78 -2.47 -10.11
CA ASP A 170 -6.41 -1.17 -9.89
C ASP A 170 -5.35 -0.05 -9.91
N LEU A 171 -5.75 1.10 -10.44
CA LEU A 171 -4.96 2.32 -10.48
C LEU A 171 -5.59 3.33 -9.53
N TRP A 172 -4.78 3.86 -8.63
CA TRP A 172 -5.19 4.81 -7.61
C TRP A 172 -4.29 6.02 -7.62
N TYR A 173 -4.83 7.14 -7.15
CA TYR A 173 -4.01 8.26 -6.77
C TYR A 173 -4.49 8.94 -5.50
N TYR A 174 -3.54 9.44 -4.72
CA TYR A 174 -3.81 10.27 -3.55
C TYR A 174 -3.52 11.72 -3.88
N ASN A 175 -4.51 12.59 -3.72
CA ASN A 175 -4.32 14.03 -3.84
C ASN A 175 -3.90 14.59 -2.47
N LEU A 176 -2.68 15.14 -2.40
CA LEU A 176 -2.09 15.63 -1.15
C LEU A 176 -2.73 16.93 -0.66
N SER A 177 -3.37 17.68 -1.56
CA SER A 177 -4.09 18.93 -1.24
C SER A 177 -5.49 18.66 -0.69
N SER A 178 -6.23 17.72 -1.29
CA SER A 178 -7.60 17.38 -0.83
C SER A 178 -7.64 16.26 0.22
N SER A 179 -6.53 15.55 0.41
CA SER A 179 -6.40 14.36 1.26
C SER A 179 -7.32 13.20 0.87
N LEU A 180 -7.59 13.03 -0.44
CA LEU A 180 -8.51 12.00 -0.95
C LEU A 180 -7.75 10.96 -1.78
N TRP A 181 -8.11 9.69 -1.58
CA TRP A 181 -7.84 8.64 -2.55
C TRP A 181 -8.94 8.61 -3.60
N ILE A 182 -8.53 8.48 -4.85
CA ILE A 182 -9.44 8.36 -5.99
C ILE A 182 -8.97 7.17 -6.83
N GLN A 183 -9.87 6.23 -7.07
CA GLN A 183 -9.64 5.14 -8.02
C GLN A 183 -9.83 5.69 -9.43
N VAL A 184 -8.92 5.35 -10.33
CA VAL A 184 -9.10 5.63 -11.75
C VAL A 184 -9.96 4.52 -12.33
N GLU A 185 -11.17 4.90 -12.74
CA GLU A 185 -12.07 4.03 -13.48
C GLU A 185 -11.57 3.89 -14.92
N ILE A 186 -11.15 2.68 -15.28
CA ILE A 186 -10.73 2.32 -16.63
C ILE A 186 -11.93 1.63 -17.30
N PRO A 187 -12.40 2.10 -18.46
CA PRO A 187 -13.51 1.46 -19.18
C PRO A 187 -13.24 -0.02 -19.40
N GLU A 188 -14.28 -0.85 -19.31
CA GLU A 188 -14.15 -2.31 -19.35
C GLU A 188 -13.49 -2.82 -20.64
N ASP A 189 -13.80 -2.18 -21.77
CA ASP A 189 -13.24 -2.50 -23.09
C ASP A 189 -11.83 -1.96 -23.32
N SER A 190 -11.29 -1.16 -22.40
CA SER A 190 -9.96 -0.59 -22.55
C SER A 190 -8.89 -1.62 -22.21
N PRO A 191 -7.82 -1.75 -23.02
CA PRO A 191 -6.72 -2.65 -22.71
C PRO A 191 -6.04 -2.19 -21.41
N LYS A 192 -6.14 -3.03 -20.37
CA LYS A 192 -5.46 -2.81 -19.08
C LYS A 192 -4.51 -3.96 -18.76
N PRO A 193 -3.41 -3.69 -18.03
CA PRO A 193 -2.50 -4.76 -17.63
C PRO A 193 -3.18 -5.77 -16.70
N ASP A 194 -2.86 -7.06 -16.86
CA ASP A 194 -3.21 -8.08 -15.86
C ASP A 194 -2.69 -7.71 -14.46
N PRO A 195 -3.33 -8.21 -13.38
CA PRO A 195 -2.83 -8.09 -12.02
C PRO A 195 -1.35 -8.50 -11.88
N ARG A 196 -0.56 -7.67 -11.20
CA ARG A 196 0.90 -7.86 -11.07
C ARG A 196 1.51 -7.09 -9.90
N MET A 197 2.72 -7.51 -9.52
CA MET A 197 3.56 -6.82 -8.54
C MET A 197 5.01 -6.69 -9.06
N ASP A 198 5.83 -5.93 -8.32
CA ASP A 198 7.27 -5.73 -8.53
C ASP A 198 7.62 -5.25 -9.95
N MET A 199 6.75 -4.41 -10.49
CA MET A 199 6.91 -3.73 -11.77
C MET A 199 7.67 -2.41 -11.61
N ILE A 200 8.34 -2.01 -12.68
CA ILE A 200 8.83 -0.65 -12.85
C ILE A 200 7.61 0.23 -13.18
N PHE A 201 7.43 1.30 -12.42
CA PHE A 201 6.33 2.25 -12.57
C PHE A 201 6.89 3.68 -12.50
N LEU A 202 6.88 4.39 -13.63
CA LEU A 202 7.55 5.67 -13.81
C LEU A 202 6.58 6.70 -14.36
N LEU A 203 6.59 7.91 -13.81
CA LEU A 203 5.89 9.06 -14.37
C LEU A 203 6.87 9.93 -15.14
N LEU A 204 6.63 10.11 -16.44
CA LEU A 204 7.43 10.93 -17.34
C LEU A 204 6.55 12.03 -17.93
N GLY A 205 6.60 13.22 -17.33
CA GLY A 205 5.68 14.31 -17.66
C GLY A 205 4.25 13.88 -17.33
N ASP A 206 3.42 13.69 -18.35
CA ASP A 206 2.01 13.30 -18.22
C ASP A 206 1.76 11.83 -18.56
N VAL A 207 2.81 11.06 -18.84
CA VAL A 207 2.71 9.65 -19.23
C VAL A 207 3.25 8.76 -18.12
N ILE A 208 2.46 7.77 -17.71
CA ILE A 208 2.91 6.71 -16.83
C ILE A 208 3.42 5.56 -17.70
N PHE A 209 4.70 5.24 -17.57
CA PHE A 209 5.31 4.06 -18.15
C PHE A 209 5.37 2.93 -17.13
N MET A 210 4.94 1.74 -17.55
CA MET A 210 4.96 0.54 -16.73
C MET A 210 5.62 -0.60 -17.49
N HIS A 211 6.56 -1.29 -16.85
CA HIS A 211 7.22 -2.45 -17.42
C HIS A 211 7.56 -3.49 -16.36
N GLY A 212 7.63 -4.75 -16.79
CA GLY A 212 7.88 -5.89 -15.92
C GLY A 212 6.60 -6.60 -15.47
N LYS A 213 6.79 -7.84 -15.01
CA LYS A 213 5.75 -8.69 -14.45
C LYS A 213 6.41 -9.65 -13.46
N CYS A 214 6.01 -9.57 -12.19
CA CYS A 214 6.07 -10.72 -11.29
C CYS A 214 4.63 -11.22 -11.13
N HIS A 215 4.34 -12.35 -11.77
CA HIS A 215 3.07 -13.07 -11.65
C HIS A 215 3.44 -14.55 -11.62
N ILE A 216 2.98 -15.27 -10.59
CA ILE A 216 3.18 -16.71 -10.51
C ILE A 216 2.28 -17.36 -11.57
N VAL A 217 2.88 -17.77 -12.68
CA VAL A 217 2.23 -18.68 -13.63
C VAL A 217 2.45 -20.08 -13.07
N LEU A 218 1.44 -20.66 -12.42
CA LEU A 218 1.49 -22.09 -12.13
C LEU A 218 1.40 -22.86 -13.46
N PRO A 219 2.18 -23.95 -13.64
CA PRO A 219 2.13 -24.72 -14.87
C PRO A 219 0.71 -25.23 -15.11
N PRO A 220 0.28 -25.36 -16.39
CA PRO A 220 -1.02 -25.94 -16.70
C PRO A 220 -1.13 -27.31 -16.05
N VAL A 221 -2.21 -27.53 -15.30
CA VAL A 221 -2.57 -28.86 -14.82
C VAL A 221 -2.78 -29.71 -16.07
N LEU A 222 -1.84 -30.61 -16.34
CA LEU A 222 -2.00 -31.58 -17.42
C LEU A 222 -3.26 -32.39 -17.11
N PRO A 223 -4.20 -32.53 -18.06
CA PRO A 223 -5.31 -33.46 -17.89
C PRO A 223 -4.72 -34.87 -17.77
N TYR A 224 -5.02 -35.52 -16.64
CA TYR A 224 -4.82 -36.97 -16.48
C TYR A 224 -5.85 -37.73 -17.31
#